data_AF-A0A162BSG6-F1
#
_entry.id   AF-A0A162BSG6-F1
#
_cell.length_a   1.000
_cell.length_b   1.000
_cell.length_c   1.000
_cell.angle_alpha   90.00
_cell.angle_beta   90.00
_cell.angle_gamma   90.00
#
_symmetry.space_group_name_H-M   'P 1'
#
loop_
_entity.id
_entity.type
_entity.pdbx_description
1 polymer ?
#
loop_
_entity_poly.entity_id
_entity_poly.type
_entity_poly.pdbx_seq_one_letter_code
_entity_poly.pdbx_strand_id
1 'polypeptide(L)' 'TTVHGWRMTIRSVIALTEEMFNAGYTVVLTGKMNQDPVERLFGIVRGVDAHPTVTSFQQIIRYVSLGARLSTIIQGANV' A
#
# COMPACT_ATOMS: atom_id res chain seq x y z
N THR A 1 8.19 13.16 20.91
CA THR A 1 8.16 12.88 19.46
C THR A 1 6.76 12.50 18.96
N THR A 2 5.97 11.74 19.72
CA THR A 2 4.60 11.28 19.35
C THR A 2 3.57 12.37 19.11
N VAL A 3 3.44 13.38 19.98
CA VAL A 3 2.45 14.48 19.83
C VAL A 3 2.69 15.32 18.58
N HIS A 4 3.96 15.54 18.23
CA HIS A 4 4.32 16.28 17.02
C HIS A 4 3.91 15.52 15.75
N GLY A 5 4.19 14.21 15.71
CA GLY A 5 3.79 13.34 14.61
C GLY A 5 2.27 13.33 14.43
N TRP A 6 1.51 13.18 15.51
CA TRP A 6 0.04 13.24 15.46
C TRP A 6 -0.47 14.57 14.92
N ARG A 7 0.05 15.68 15.42
CA ARG A 7 -0.32 17.02 14.94
C ARG A 7 -0.02 17.20 13.46
N MET A 8 1.13 16.69 12.99
CA MET A 8 1.51 16.72 11.59
C MET A 8 0.54 15.88 10.76
N THR A 9 0.33 14.61 11.12
CA THR A 9 -0.57 13.69 10.40
C THR A 9 -1.99 14.24 10.28
N ILE A 10 -2.57 14.72 11.38
CA ILE A 10 -3.94 15.27 11.37
C ILE A 10 -4.03 16.47 10.41
N ARG A 11 -3.08 17.40 10.48
CA ARG A 11 -3.07 18.58 9.59
C ARG A 11 -2.88 18.18 8.13
N SER A 12 -1.99 17.23 7.85
CA SER A 12 -1.76 16.73 6.49
C SER A 12 -2.98 16.00 5.92
N VAL A 13 -3.67 15.18 6.71
CA VAL A 13 -4.87 14.46 6.27
C VAL A 13 -6.00 15.43 5.97
N ILE A 14 -6.20 16.48 6.78
CA ILE A 14 -7.19 17.53 6.51
C ILE A 14 -6.87 18.22 5.18
N ALA A 15 -5.62 18.69 5.01
CA ALA A 15 -5.21 19.40 3.80
C ALA A 15 -5.37 18.54 2.52
N LEU A 16 -4.98 17.27 2.57
CA LEU A 16 -5.16 16.33 1.45
C LEU A 16 -6.64 16.07 1.16
N THR A 17 -7.47 15.96 2.20
CA THR A 17 -8.91 15.72 2.06
C THR A 17 -9.59 16.91 1.40
N GLU A 18 -9.24 18.14 1.79
CA GLU A 18 -9.72 19.37 1.15
C GLU A 18 -9.31 19.45 -0.32
N GLU A 19 -8.05 19.12 -0.65
CA GLU A 19 -7.57 19.07 -2.03
C GLU A 19 -8.35 18.06 -2.89
N MET A 20 -8.64 16.88 -2.33
CA MET A 20 -9.44 15.86 -3.02
C MET A 20 -10.90 16.30 -3.21
N PHE A 21 -11.52 16.95 -2.24
CA PHE A 21 -12.86 17.50 -2.43
C PHE A 21 -12.88 18.59 -3.51
N ASN A 22 -11.86 19.45 -3.55
CA ASN A 22 -11.70 20.47 -4.59
C ASN A 22 -11.48 19.86 -5.98
N ALA A 23 -10.86 18.68 -6.06
CA ALA A 23 -10.70 17.93 -7.31
C ALA A 23 -11.98 17.20 -7.76
N GLY A 24 -13.09 17.30 -7.01
CA GLY A 24 -14.38 16.74 -7.36
C GLY A 24 -14.65 15.32 -6.83
N TYR A 25 -13.81 14.79 -5.95
CA TYR A 25 -14.09 13.51 -5.28
C TYR A 25 -15.23 13.70 -4.26
N THR A 26 -16.21 12.80 -4.22
CA THR A 26 -17.34 12.91 -3.26
C THR A 26 -16.99 12.40 -1.85
N VAL A 27 -16.07 11.44 -1.76
CA VAL A 27 -15.67 10.76 -0.52
C VAL A 27 -14.18 10.48 -0.55
N VAL A 28 -13.51 10.64 0.58
CA VAL A 28 -12.08 10.31 0.77
C VAL A 28 -11.95 9.10 1.71
N LEU A 29 -11.30 8.04 1.22
CA LEU A 29 -11.05 6.82 1.99
C LEU A 29 -9.77 6.95 2.81
N THR A 30 -9.87 7.57 3.98
CA THR A 30 -8.73 7.79 4.90
C THR A 30 -8.02 6.49 5.32
N GLY A 31 -8.73 5.35 5.32
CA GLY A 31 -8.14 4.02 5.56
C GLY A 31 -7.11 3.58 4.50
N LYS A 32 -6.96 4.30 3.40
CA LYS A 32 -5.88 4.09 2.41
C LYS A 32 -4.64 4.95 2.65
N MET A 33 -4.68 5.88 3.61
CA MET A 33 -3.58 6.78 3.94
C MET A 33 -2.64 6.18 5.01
N ASN A 34 -2.53 4.85 5.10
CA ASN A 34 -1.72 4.14 6.08
C ASN A 34 -0.72 3.16 5.43
N GLN A 35 0.15 2.58 6.25
CA GLN A 35 1.20 1.67 5.80
C GLN A 35 0.80 0.19 5.79
N ASP A 36 -0.42 -0.15 6.23
CA ASP A 36 -0.90 -1.53 6.34
C ASP A 36 -0.76 -2.34 5.04
N PRO A 37 -1.03 -1.79 3.83
CA PRO A 37 -0.84 -2.54 2.59
C PRO A 37 0.61 -2.98 2.37
N VAL A 38 1.57 -2.13 2.76
CA VAL A 38 3.01 -2.42 2.63
C VAL A 38 3.44 -3.44 3.69
N GLU A 39 2.94 -3.31 4.92
CA GLU A 39 3.20 -4.30 5.97
C GLU A 39 2.62 -5.67 5.62
N ARG A 40 1.42 -5.71 5.02
CA ARG A 40 0.82 -6.94 4.50
C ARG A 40 1.67 -7.57 3.41
N LEU A 41 2.24 -6.76 2.49
CA LEU A 41 3.19 -7.26 1.49
C LEU A 41 4.40 -7.91 2.17
N PHE A 42 4.97 -7.28 3.20
CA PHE A 42 6.06 -7.90 3.96
C PHE A 42 5.62 -9.18 4.67
N GLY A 43 4.38 -9.25 5.14
CA GLY A 43 3.79 -10.49 5.67
C GLY A 43 3.74 -11.61 4.63
N ILE A 44 3.35 -11.31 3.39
CA ILE A 44 3.36 -12.28 2.27
C ILE A 44 4.78 -12.76 1.98
N VAL A 45 5.74 -11.83 1.89
CA VAL A 45 7.15 -12.19 1.65
C VAL A 45 7.69 -13.06 2.79
N ARG A 46 7.40 -12.71 4.04
CA ARG A 46 7.80 -13.49 5.22
C ARG A 46 7.08 -14.83 5.35
N GLY A 47 5.91 -14.97 4.71
CA GLY A 47 5.23 -16.25 4.57
C GLY A 47 5.96 -17.24 3.66
N VAL A 48 6.78 -16.74 2.72
CA VAL A 48 7.64 -17.57 1.87
C VAL A 48 8.97 -17.87 2.57
N ASP A 49 9.61 -16.85 3.13
CA ASP A 49 10.87 -16.95 3.87
C ASP A 49 10.81 -16.00 5.07
N ALA A 50 10.82 -16.53 6.30
CA ALA A 50 10.60 -15.76 7.52
C ALA A 50 11.62 -14.63 7.73
N HIS A 51 12.87 -14.85 7.29
CA HIS A 51 13.97 -13.90 7.46
C HIS A 51 14.84 -13.85 6.21
N PRO A 52 14.33 -13.24 5.13
CA PRO A 52 15.00 -13.28 3.85
C PRO A 52 16.26 -12.41 3.86
N THR A 53 17.30 -12.92 3.21
CA THR A 53 18.44 -12.09 2.80
C THR A 53 17.99 -11.08 1.75
N VAL A 54 18.81 -10.05 1.49
CA VAL A 54 18.50 -9.05 0.45
C VAL A 54 18.24 -9.70 -0.92
N THR A 55 19.02 -10.72 -1.28
CA THR A 55 18.88 -11.41 -2.57
C THR A 55 17.61 -12.26 -2.62
N SER A 56 17.30 -13.03 -1.57
CA SER A 56 16.07 -13.84 -1.54
C SER A 56 14.82 -12.95 -1.51
N PHE A 57 14.85 -11.86 -0.74
CA PHE A 57 13.79 -10.86 -0.73
C PHE A 57 13.51 -10.27 -2.12
N GLN A 58 14.57 -9.87 -2.84
CA GLN A 58 14.46 -9.35 -4.20
C GLN A 58 13.84 -10.38 -5.16
N GLN A 59 14.24 -11.65 -5.06
CA GLN A 59 13.68 -12.72 -5.88
C GLN A 59 12.21 -12.94 -5.57
N ILE A 60 11.83 -13.03 -4.29
CA ILE A 60 10.44 -13.24 -3.86
C ILE A 60 9.54 -12.09 -4.35
N ILE A 61 9.97 -10.83 -4.19
CA ILE A 61 9.19 -9.69 -4.67
C ILE A 61 8.98 -9.74 -6.19
N ARG A 62 9.99 -10.13 -6.97
CA ARG A 62 9.85 -10.27 -8.43
C ARG A 62 8.77 -11.29 -8.78
N TYR A 63 8.77 -12.45 -8.11
CA TYR A 63 7.75 -13.49 -8.32
C TYR A 63 6.35 -13.03 -7.89
N VAL A 64 6.21 -12.44 -6.71
CA VAL A 64 4.91 -11.94 -6.21
C VAL A 64 4.35 -10.87 -7.15
N SER A 65 5.20 -9.95 -7.62
CA SER A 65 4.80 -8.89 -8.55
C SER A 65 4.36 -9.44 -9.91
N LEU A 66 5.05 -10.47 -10.41
CA LEU A 66 4.69 -11.14 -11.65
C LEU A 66 3.35 -11.88 -11.52
N GLY A 67 3.16 -12.61 -10.41
CA GLY A 67 1.88 -13.27 -10.12
C GLY A 67 0.71 -12.29 -10.04
N ALA A 68 0.89 -11.15 -9.38
CA ALA A 68 -0.14 -10.11 -9.31
C ALA A 68 -0.51 -9.59 -10.70
N ARG A 69 0.47 -9.26 -11.56
CA ARG A 69 0.23 -8.78 -12.93
C ARG A 69 -0.54 -9.79 -13.78
N LEU A 70 -0.16 -11.06 -13.70
CA LEU A 70 -0.85 -12.11 -14.45
C LEU A 70 -2.30 -12.27 -13.99
N SER A 71 -2.55 -12.21 -12.68
CA SER A 71 -3.91 -12.29 -12.13
C SER A 71 -4.81 -11.14 -12.60
N THR A 72 -4.28 -9.92 -12.68
CA THR A 72 -5.01 -8.75 -13.21
C THR A 72 -5.34 -8.90 -14.69
N ILE A 73 -4.42 -9.43 -15.50
CA ILE A 73 -4.64 -9.68 -16.93
C ILE A 73 -5.76 -10.72 -17.11
N ILE A 74 -5.75 -11.81 -16.35
CA ILE A 74 -6.78 -12.85 -16.42
C ILE A 74 -8.15 -12.30 -16.02
N GLN A 75 -8.22 -11.46 -14.98
CA GLN A 75 -9.48 -10.81 -14.60
C GLN A 75 -9.99 -9.84 -15.67
N GLY A 76 -9.11 -9.11 -16.35
CA GLY A 76 -9.48 -8.23 -17.47
C GLY A 76 -9.89 -8.98 -18.75
N ALA A 77 -9.43 -10.21 -18.93
CA ALA A 77 -9.79 -11.06 -20.08
C ALA A 77 -11.13 -11.81 -19.90
N ASN A 78 -11.64 -11.90 -18.67
CA ASN A 78 -12.94 -12.49 -18.34
C ASN A 78 -14.10 -11.47 -18.33
N VAL A 79 -13.89 -10.29 -18.94
CA VAL A 79 -14.89 -9.22 -19.10
C VAL A 79 -15.28 -9.07 -20.56
#